data_AF-A0A327MDH4-F1
#
_entry.id   AF-A0A327MDH4-F1
#
_cell.length_a   1.000
_cell.length_b   1.000
_cell.length_c   1.000
_cell.angle_alpha   90.00
_cell.angle_beta   90.00
_cell.angle_gamma   90.00
#
_symmetry.space_group_name_H-M   'P 1'
#
loop_
_entity.id
_entity.type
_entity.pdbx_description
1 polymer ?
#
loop_
_entity_poly.entity_id
_entity_poly.type
_entity_poly.pdbx_seq_one_letter_code
_entity_poly.pdbx_strand_id
1 'polypeptide(L)'
;MPRFFRRPASRIPPEILPPDFLTRHGLARRLYLEPLTGLTPPHPWAPLTDAEWEALAPHLAATGCGLRAPGRAGRPLADPRARLDAVFRAVTLKRSNAEGGGRAPWRALPEGFGKAETIARCHRRWAHAGLWGRLLRAVAARDAPPALVALTWRICCAFRRAVRVLGLAAIVLARRLRLHSALPAPSQYLPDPELAAITMPVCLAAARHMLAHPRWRPPPGFLRLLQDFHRFAGGLVRIPGALEPP
;
A
#
# COMPACT_ATOMS: atom_id res chain seq x y z
N MET A 1 -24.30 -41.14 34.05
CA MET A 1 -23.33 -40.44 33.18
C MET A 1 -24.04 -39.91 31.95
N PRO A 2 -24.12 -38.59 31.69
CA PRO A 2 -24.75 -38.09 30.48
C PRO A 2 -23.80 -38.32 29.29
N ARG A 3 -24.23 -39.15 28.34
CA ARG A 3 -23.58 -39.34 27.05
C ARG A 3 -23.64 -38.02 26.28
N PHE A 4 -22.50 -37.36 26.08
CA PHE A 4 -22.37 -36.28 25.10
C PHE A 4 -22.57 -36.86 23.70
N PHE A 5 -23.81 -36.93 23.22
CA PHE A 5 -24.08 -37.11 21.79
C PHE A 5 -23.47 -35.91 21.07
N ARG A 6 -22.32 -36.10 20.41
CA ARG A 6 -21.80 -35.13 19.43
C ARG A 6 -22.84 -35.04 18.30
N ARG A 7 -23.73 -34.06 18.36
CA ARG A 7 -24.60 -33.71 17.25
C ARG A 7 -23.71 -33.39 16.03
N PRO A 8 -24.00 -33.93 14.84
CA PRO A 8 -23.20 -33.64 13.65
C PRO A 8 -23.19 -32.13 13.40
N ALA A 9 -22.01 -31.60 13.09
CA ALA A 9 -21.86 -30.20 12.72
C ALA A 9 -22.81 -29.88 11.56
N SER A 10 -23.65 -28.86 11.74
CA SER A 10 -24.54 -28.43 10.67
C SER A 10 -23.72 -27.81 9.53
N ARG A 11 -24.10 -28.09 8.28
CA ARG A 11 -23.44 -27.48 7.10
C ARG A 11 -23.68 -25.97 7.11
N ILE A 12 -22.73 -25.20 6.55
CA ILE A 12 -22.93 -23.77 6.34
C ILE A 12 -23.99 -23.61 5.24
N PRO A 13 -25.08 -22.89 5.50
CA PRO A 13 -26.08 -22.62 4.48
C PRO A 13 -25.50 -21.81 3.30
N PRO A 14 -25.77 -22.18 2.04
CA PRO A 14 -25.24 -21.49 0.87
C PRO A 14 -25.59 -20.00 0.79
N GLU A 15 -26.71 -19.58 1.40
CA GLU A 15 -27.12 -18.18 1.51
C GLU A 15 -26.21 -17.34 2.41
N ILE A 16 -25.47 -17.98 3.33
CA ILE A 16 -24.48 -17.32 4.17
C ILE A 16 -23.14 -17.26 3.45
N LEU A 17 -22.68 -18.42 2.96
CA LEU A 17 -21.40 -18.56 2.29
C LEU A 17 -21.57 -19.47 1.07
N PRO A 18 -21.65 -18.89 -0.14
CA PRO A 18 -21.72 -19.66 -1.37
C PRO A 18 -20.50 -20.59 -1.50
N PRO A 19 -20.67 -21.83 -2.00
CA PRO A 19 -19.55 -22.77 -2.13
C PRO A 19 -18.44 -22.29 -3.07
N ASP A 20 -18.75 -21.41 -4.01
CA ASP A 20 -17.81 -20.78 -4.95
C ASP A 20 -17.28 -19.42 -4.46
N PHE A 21 -17.57 -18.99 -3.23
CA PHE A 21 -17.23 -17.64 -2.74
C PHE A 21 -15.73 -17.33 -2.86
N LEU A 22 -14.86 -18.27 -2.48
CA LEU A 22 -13.41 -18.08 -2.52
C LEU A 22 -12.89 -17.90 -3.96
N THR A 23 -13.41 -18.68 -4.90
CA THR A 23 -12.99 -18.65 -6.31
C THR A 23 -13.58 -17.45 -7.03
N ARG A 24 -14.87 -17.17 -6.84
CA ARG A 24 -15.58 -16.02 -7.41
C ARG A 24 -14.88 -14.69 -7.11
N HIS A 25 -14.37 -14.53 -5.89
CA HIS A 25 -13.66 -13.31 -5.47
C HIS A 25 -12.14 -13.42 -5.56
N GLY A 26 -11.60 -14.54 -6.06
CA GLY A 26 -10.16 -14.76 -6.21
C GLY A 26 -9.38 -14.56 -4.90
N LEU A 27 -9.96 -14.90 -3.75
CA LEU A 27 -9.43 -14.51 -2.44
C LEU A 27 -8.04 -15.09 -2.17
N ALA A 28 -7.76 -16.31 -2.64
CA ALA A 28 -6.44 -16.92 -2.50
C ALA A 28 -5.36 -16.08 -3.21
N ARG A 29 -5.64 -15.64 -4.44
CA ARG A 29 -4.73 -14.78 -5.21
C ARG A 29 -4.54 -13.43 -4.54
N ARG A 30 -5.64 -12.78 -4.13
CA ARG A 30 -5.62 -11.46 -3.51
C ARG A 30 -4.87 -11.44 -2.17
N LEU A 31 -5.09 -12.44 -1.32
CA LEU A 31 -4.56 -12.48 0.04
C LEU A 31 -3.12 -13.02 0.11
N TYR A 32 -2.73 -13.92 -0.80
CA TYR A 32 -1.46 -14.64 -0.69
C TYR A 32 -0.52 -14.45 -1.87
N LEU A 33 -1.02 -14.35 -3.12
CA LEU A 33 -0.15 -14.27 -4.29
C LEU A 33 0.22 -12.82 -4.65
N GLU A 34 -0.77 -11.93 -4.76
CA GLU A 34 -0.54 -10.51 -5.08
C GLU A 34 0.48 -9.81 -4.17
N PRO A 35 0.51 -10.05 -2.84
CA PRO A 35 1.52 -9.49 -1.95
C PRO A 35 2.96 -9.91 -2.28
N LEU A 36 3.14 -11.07 -2.91
CA LEU A 36 4.44 -11.61 -3.29
C LEU A 36 4.83 -11.16 -4.69
N THR A 37 3.90 -11.20 -5.64
CA THR A 37 4.16 -10.87 -7.06
C THR A 37 4.18 -9.38 -7.34
N GLY A 38 3.58 -8.55 -6.47
CA GLY A 38 3.51 -7.09 -6.61
C GLY A 38 4.70 -6.34 -6.02
N LEU A 39 5.78 -7.04 -5.65
CA LEU A 39 7.00 -6.43 -5.13
C LEU A 39 7.92 -6.01 -6.28
N THR A 40 8.44 -4.79 -6.18
CA THR A 40 9.40 -4.23 -7.14
C THR A 40 10.81 -4.46 -6.61
N PRO A 41 11.76 -4.94 -7.42
CA PRO A 41 13.12 -5.21 -6.96
C PRO A 41 13.81 -3.92 -6.50
N PRO A 42 14.52 -3.93 -5.35
CA PRO A 42 15.35 -2.81 -4.96
C PRO A 42 16.54 -2.68 -5.91
N HIS A 43 17.00 -1.45 -6.13
CA HIS A 43 18.19 -1.22 -6.92
C HIS A 43 19.11 -0.20 -6.26
N PRO A 44 20.43 -0.23 -6.55
CA PRO A 44 21.37 0.73 -6.01
C PRO A 44 20.96 2.17 -6.32
N TRP A 45 21.33 3.06 -5.41
CA TRP A 45 21.17 4.47 -5.65
C TRP A 45 22.13 4.94 -6.76
N ALA A 46 21.59 5.72 -7.69
CA ALA A 46 22.28 6.44 -8.75
C ALA A 46 21.50 7.73 -9.03
N PRO A 47 22.15 8.84 -9.42
CA PRO A 47 21.46 10.04 -9.86
C PRO A 47 20.50 9.75 -11.02
N LEU A 48 19.46 10.57 -11.18
CA LEU A 48 18.56 10.49 -12.33
C LEU A 48 19.35 10.70 -13.61
N THR A 49 19.15 9.84 -14.59
CA THR A 49 19.61 10.04 -15.97
C THR A 49 18.76 11.10 -16.67
N ASP A 50 19.22 11.60 -17.82
CA ASP A 50 18.47 12.59 -18.60
C ASP A 50 17.13 12.03 -19.07
N ALA A 51 17.11 10.80 -19.58
CA ALA A 51 15.88 10.12 -20.01
C ALA A 51 14.89 9.90 -18.85
N GLU A 52 15.37 9.53 -17.66
CA GLU A 52 14.53 9.42 -16.47
C GLU A 52 13.96 10.78 -16.04
N TRP A 53 14.77 11.84 -16.10
CA TRP A 53 14.32 13.19 -15.80
C TRP A 53 13.27 13.68 -16.81
N GLU A 54 13.50 13.49 -18.10
CA GLU A 54 12.57 13.83 -19.17
C GLU A 54 11.23 13.10 -19.00
N ALA A 55 11.24 11.83 -18.57
CA ALA A 55 10.02 11.09 -18.27
C ALA A 55 9.27 11.63 -17.03
N LEU A 56 9.99 12.18 -16.04
CA LEU A 56 9.40 12.69 -14.79
C LEU A 56 8.91 14.14 -14.89
N ALA A 57 9.62 14.99 -15.63
CA ALA A 57 9.40 16.44 -15.65
C ALA A 57 7.94 16.84 -15.99
N PRO A 58 7.25 16.21 -16.97
CA PRO A 58 5.86 16.52 -17.27
C PRO A 58 4.92 16.29 -16.08
N HIS A 59 5.16 15.25 -15.27
CA HIS A 59 4.35 14.96 -14.09
C HIS A 59 4.54 16.00 -12.99
N LEU A 60 5.77 16.50 -12.82
CA LEU A 60 6.12 17.59 -11.91
C LEU A 60 5.48 18.90 -12.34
N ALA A 61 5.54 19.24 -13.63
CA ALA A 61 4.91 20.43 -14.18
C ALA A 61 3.39 20.40 -14.00
N ALA A 62 2.76 19.26 -14.30
CA ALA A 62 1.32 19.09 -14.18
C ALA A 62 0.81 19.15 -12.72
N THR A 63 1.65 18.95 -11.69
CA THR A 63 1.27 19.15 -10.27
C THR A 63 1.72 20.51 -9.73
N GLY A 64 2.46 21.30 -10.51
CA GLY A 64 3.16 22.50 -10.04
C GLY A 64 4.20 22.19 -8.97
N CYS A 65 4.85 21.03 -9.05
CA CYS A 65 5.90 20.59 -8.13
C CYS A 65 7.28 20.88 -8.73
N GLY A 66 8.01 21.84 -8.15
CA GLY A 66 9.39 22.17 -8.57
C GLY A 66 9.47 22.97 -9.87
N LEU A 67 8.58 22.69 -10.83
CA LEU A 67 8.40 23.44 -12.06
C LEU A 67 7.24 24.41 -11.92
N ARG A 68 7.41 25.62 -12.46
CA ARG A 68 6.42 26.70 -12.36
C ARG A 68 5.17 26.29 -13.16
N ALA A 69 4.04 26.12 -12.47
CA ALA A 69 2.75 26.07 -13.14
C ALA A 69 2.31 27.51 -13.46
N PRO A 70 1.73 27.81 -14.63
CA PRO A 70 1.15 29.12 -14.92
C PRO A 70 0.16 29.51 -13.80
N GLY A 71 0.32 30.70 -13.21
CA GLY A 71 -0.62 31.25 -12.22
C GLY A 71 -0.37 30.90 -10.74
N ARG A 72 0.69 30.18 -10.36
CA ARG A 72 1.06 29.98 -8.93
C ARG A 72 2.17 30.91 -8.46
N ALA A 73 1.90 31.64 -7.37
CA ALA A 73 2.89 32.47 -6.68
C ALA A 73 3.94 31.61 -5.94
N GLY A 74 5.22 31.99 -6.07
CA GLY A 74 6.35 31.36 -5.38
C GLY A 74 7.66 31.41 -6.17
N ARG A 75 8.81 31.48 -5.47
CA ARG A 75 10.13 31.41 -6.10
C ARG A 75 10.32 30.03 -6.75
N PRO A 76 10.70 29.96 -8.04
CA PRO A 76 11.04 28.70 -8.69
C PRO A 76 12.11 27.96 -7.90
N LEU A 77 11.97 26.64 -7.83
CA LEU A 77 13.03 25.82 -7.27
C LEU A 77 14.21 25.85 -8.25
N ALA A 78 15.39 26.23 -7.75
CA ALA A 78 16.58 26.44 -8.59
C ALA A 78 16.96 25.19 -9.40
N ASP A 79 16.90 24.02 -8.77
CA ASP A 79 17.13 22.73 -9.43
C ASP A 79 16.08 21.70 -8.96
N PRO A 80 15.01 21.50 -9.75
CA PRO A 80 13.99 20.49 -9.47
C PRO A 80 14.49 19.05 -9.59
N ARG A 81 15.47 18.79 -10.46
CA ARG A 81 16.03 17.44 -10.69
C ARG A 81 16.86 17.02 -9.49
N ALA A 82 17.82 17.84 -9.07
CA ALA A 82 18.63 17.55 -7.88
C ALA A 82 17.75 17.41 -6.62
N ARG A 83 16.67 18.17 -6.52
CA ARG A 83 15.71 18.03 -5.42
C ARG A 83 15.02 16.67 -5.43
N LEU A 84 14.57 16.22 -6.61
CA LEU A 84 13.91 14.92 -6.74
C LEU A 84 14.88 13.78 -6.49
N ASP A 85 16.13 13.90 -6.96
CA ASP A 85 17.22 12.97 -6.64
C ASP A 85 17.48 12.86 -5.13
N ALA A 86 17.56 14.00 -4.45
CA ALA A 86 17.70 14.05 -3.00
C ALA A 86 16.51 13.40 -2.27
N VAL A 87 15.29 13.60 -2.77
CA VAL A 87 14.11 12.90 -2.25
C VAL A 87 14.25 11.40 -2.46
N PHE A 88 14.57 10.94 -3.67
CA PHE A 88 14.74 9.52 -3.97
C PHE A 88 15.81 8.89 -3.09
N ARG A 89 16.99 9.51 -2.97
CA ARG A 89 18.03 9.06 -2.04
C ARG A 89 17.48 8.91 -0.63
N ALA A 90 16.80 9.92 -0.10
CA ALA A 90 16.30 9.89 1.27
C ALA A 90 15.21 8.83 1.51
N VAL A 91 14.36 8.52 0.52
CA VAL A 91 13.27 7.55 0.71
C VAL A 91 13.71 6.11 0.50
N THR A 92 14.80 5.87 -0.23
CA THR A 92 15.37 4.53 -0.45
C THR A 92 16.33 4.09 0.65
N LEU A 93 16.80 5.02 1.50
CA LEU A 93 17.66 4.68 2.63
C LEU A 93 16.92 3.80 3.66
N LYS A 94 17.57 2.71 4.04
CA LYS A 94 17.10 1.77 5.06
C LYS A 94 18.03 1.80 6.27
N ARG A 95 17.47 1.56 7.45
CA ARG A 95 18.24 1.30 8.68
C ARG A 95 18.85 -0.08 8.61
N SER A 96 19.95 -0.28 9.31
CA SER A 96 20.50 -1.62 9.50
C SER A 96 19.53 -2.49 10.32
N ASN A 97 19.68 -3.82 10.23
CA ASN A 97 18.90 -4.75 11.05
C ASN A 97 19.15 -4.53 12.55
N ALA A 98 20.38 -4.16 12.94
CA ALA A 98 20.74 -3.83 14.32
C ALA A 98 19.97 -2.60 14.86
N GLU A 99 19.59 -1.65 14.00
CA GLU A 99 18.82 -0.45 14.37
C GLU A 99 17.29 -0.65 14.23
N GLY A 100 16.84 -1.90 14.15
CA GLY A 100 15.43 -2.28 14.03
C GLY A 100 14.87 -2.24 12.60
N GLY A 101 15.74 -2.16 11.59
CA GLY A 101 15.38 -2.31 10.17
C GLY A 101 14.40 -1.27 9.63
N GLY A 102 13.95 -1.47 8.39
CA GLY A 102 12.98 -0.58 7.72
C GLY A 102 13.60 0.75 7.31
N ARG A 103 12.77 1.80 7.19
CA ARG A 103 13.17 3.08 6.60
C ARG A 103 14.04 3.95 7.50
N ALA A 104 15.04 4.60 6.92
CA ALA A 104 15.87 5.58 7.61
C ALA A 104 15.14 6.93 7.85
N PRO A 105 15.46 7.63 8.95
CA PRO A 105 14.95 8.99 9.18
C PRO A 105 15.53 9.96 8.15
N TRP A 106 14.85 11.08 7.90
CA TRP A 106 15.31 12.08 6.91
C TRP A 106 16.72 12.60 7.20
N ARG A 107 17.09 12.72 8.49
CA ARG A 107 18.43 13.15 8.93
C ARG A 107 19.58 12.21 8.52
N ALA A 108 19.28 10.99 8.07
CA ALA A 108 20.28 10.06 7.55
C ALA A 108 20.66 10.36 6.08
N LEU A 109 20.03 11.35 5.45
CA LEU A 109 20.40 11.80 4.11
C LEU A 109 21.85 12.33 4.11
N PRO A 110 22.73 11.87 3.19
CA PRO A 110 24.08 12.39 3.08
C PRO A 110 24.12 13.90 2.82
N GLU A 111 25.11 14.58 3.39
CA GLU A 111 25.21 16.06 3.39
C GLU A 111 25.24 16.67 1.99
N GLY A 112 25.79 15.95 1.00
CA GLY A 112 25.84 16.40 -0.40
C GLY A 112 24.49 16.62 -1.09
N PHE A 113 23.38 16.11 -0.52
CA PHE A 113 22.02 16.34 -1.04
C PHE A 113 21.32 17.56 -0.42
N GLY A 114 22.04 18.31 0.42
CA GLY A 114 21.56 19.48 1.12
C GLY A 114 20.78 19.15 2.40
N LYS A 115 20.17 20.18 3.01
CA LYS A 115 19.53 20.08 4.32
C LYS A 115 18.34 19.12 4.31
N ALA A 116 18.44 18.01 5.04
CA ALA A 116 17.42 16.97 5.18
C ALA A 116 16.01 17.51 5.48
N GLU A 117 15.89 18.50 6.37
CA GLU A 117 14.62 19.14 6.73
C GLU A 117 13.94 19.82 5.53
N THR A 118 14.74 20.41 4.64
CA THR A 118 14.23 21.05 3.41
C THR A 118 13.72 20.00 2.43
N ILE A 119 14.40 18.86 2.33
CA ILE A 119 13.98 17.72 1.50
C ILE A 119 12.68 17.12 2.04
N ALA A 120 12.59 16.90 3.35
CA ALA A 120 11.38 16.37 4.01
C ALA A 120 10.16 17.28 3.78
N ARG A 121 10.33 18.59 3.96
CA ARG A 121 9.26 19.58 3.72
C ARG A 121 8.84 19.64 2.25
N CYS A 122 9.80 19.53 1.33
CA CYS A 122 9.54 19.48 -0.10
C CYS A 122 8.74 18.22 -0.47
N HIS A 123 9.17 17.04 -0.02
CA HIS A 123 8.46 15.77 -0.22
C HIS A 123 7.01 15.85 0.29
N ARG A 124 6.81 16.37 1.52
CA ARG A 124 5.47 16.54 2.10
C ARG A 124 4.62 17.50 1.26
N ARG A 125 5.18 18.62 0.80
CA ARG A 125 4.48 19.57 -0.07
C ARG A 125 4.05 18.91 -1.39
N TRP A 126 4.93 18.14 -2.01
CA TRP A 126 4.63 17.40 -3.24
C TRP A 126 3.61 16.28 -3.01
N ALA A 127 3.58 15.68 -1.81
CA ALA A 127 2.52 14.75 -1.43
C ALA A 127 1.15 15.44 -1.37
N HIS A 128 1.04 16.60 -0.73
CA HIS A 128 -0.20 17.39 -0.72
C HIS A 128 -0.62 17.85 -2.13
N ALA A 129 0.34 18.13 -3.01
CA ALA A 129 0.08 18.47 -4.41
C ALA A 129 -0.28 17.25 -5.29
N GLY A 130 -0.29 16.03 -4.75
CA GLY A 130 -0.70 14.82 -5.45
C GLY A 130 0.37 14.19 -6.36
N LEU A 131 1.63 14.64 -6.30
CA LEU A 131 2.71 14.17 -7.17
C LEU A 131 2.90 12.65 -7.07
N TRP A 132 3.01 12.12 -5.85
CA TRP A 132 3.32 10.71 -5.64
C TRP A 132 2.21 9.79 -6.17
N GLY A 133 0.94 10.18 -6.00
CA GLY A 133 -0.18 9.43 -6.55
C GLY A 133 -0.24 9.45 -8.07
N ARG A 134 0.14 10.57 -8.69
CA ARG A 134 0.29 10.67 -10.15
C ARG A 134 1.42 9.77 -10.66
N LEU A 135 2.60 9.85 -10.05
CA LEU A 135 3.75 9.04 -10.45
C LEU A 135 3.48 7.55 -10.28
N LEU A 136 2.80 7.14 -9.19
CA LEU A 136 2.45 5.74 -8.97
C LEU A 136 1.50 5.21 -10.06
N ARG A 137 0.52 6.01 -10.52
CA ARG A 137 -0.33 5.62 -11.66
C ARG A 137 0.45 5.57 -12.96
N ALA A 138 1.38 6.50 -13.16
CA ALA A 138 2.16 6.59 -14.38
C ALA A 138 3.09 5.37 -14.56
N VAL A 139 3.77 4.91 -13.51
CA VAL A 139 4.59 3.68 -13.58
C VAL A 139 3.75 2.41 -13.73
N ALA A 140 2.50 2.43 -13.28
CA ALA A 140 1.57 1.29 -13.40
C ALA A 140 0.85 1.24 -14.75
N ALA A 141 0.99 2.28 -15.58
CA ALA A 141 0.37 2.34 -16.89
C ALA A 141 1.02 1.31 -17.84
N ARG A 142 0.22 0.69 -18.71
CA ARG A 142 0.71 -0.35 -19.64
C ARG A 142 1.70 0.21 -20.67
N ASP A 143 1.56 1.48 -20.97
CA ASP A 143 2.33 2.28 -21.92
C ASP A 143 3.38 3.17 -21.23
N ALA A 144 3.71 2.89 -19.96
CA ALA A 144 4.72 3.64 -19.23
C ALA A 144 6.09 3.58 -19.97
N PRO A 145 6.76 4.72 -20.20
CA PRO A 145 8.08 4.74 -20.84
C PRO A 145 9.07 3.89 -20.04
N PRO A 146 10.00 3.16 -20.70
CA PRO A 146 10.99 2.32 -20.00
C PRO A 146 11.79 3.06 -18.93
N ALA A 147 12.15 4.33 -19.19
CA ALA A 147 12.84 5.19 -18.22
C ALA A 147 12.02 5.43 -16.95
N LEU A 148 10.69 5.56 -17.06
CA LEU A 148 9.81 5.71 -15.91
C LEU A 148 9.65 4.38 -15.17
N VAL A 149 9.53 3.27 -15.90
CA VAL A 149 9.45 1.91 -15.33
C VAL A 149 10.71 1.56 -14.53
N ALA A 150 11.90 1.98 -14.98
CA ALA A 150 13.16 1.78 -14.26
C ALA A 150 13.14 2.42 -12.85
N LEU A 151 12.33 3.47 -12.66
CA LEU A 151 12.19 4.20 -11.39
C LEU A 151 11.10 3.65 -10.47
N THR A 152 10.41 2.57 -10.86
CA THR A 152 9.22 2.07 -10.14
C THR A 152 9.49 1.88 -8.65
N TRP A 153 10.62 1.25 -8.27
CA TRP A 153 10.94 1.02 -6.86
C TRP A 153 11.15 2.34 -6.08
N ARG A 154 11.84 3.33 -6.66
CA ARG A 154 12.06 4.65 -6.05
C ARG A 154 10.74 5.39 -5.86
N ILE A 155 9.86 5.33 -6.86
CA ILE A 155 8.51 5.91 -6.82
C ILE A 155 7.66 5.21 -5.76
N CYS A 156 7.71 3.88 -5.68
CA CYS A 156 7.07 3.11 -4.61
C CYS A 156 7.58 3.54 -3.22
N CYS A 157 8.88 3.69 -3.01
CA CYS A 157 9.47 4.16 -1.75
C CYS A 157 9.00 5.57 -1.37
N ALA A 158 8.94 6.48 -2.36
CA ALA A 158 8.48 7.86 -2.18
C ALA A 158 6.98 7.93 -1.83
N PHE A 159 6.17 7.16 -2.56
CA PHE A 159 4.74 7.01 -2.30
C PHE A 159 4.48 6.42 -0.92
N ARG A 160 5.21 5.35 -0.55
CA ARG A 160 5.13 4.70 0.76
C ARG A 160 5.34 5.68 1.91
N ARG A 161 6.32 6.60 1.77
CA ARG A 161 6.56 7.66 2.77
C ARG A 161 5.42 8.67 2.85
N ALA A 162 4.72 8.88 1.74
CA ALA A 162 3.61 9.82 1.62
C ALA A 162 2.26 9.25 2.09
N VAL A 163 2.14 7.95 2.39
CA VAL A 163 0.88 7.32 2.84
C VAL A 163 0.30 8.02 4.07
N ARG A 164 1.14 8.53 4.99
CA ARG A 164 0.68 9.30 6.16
C ARG A 164 0.00 10.62 5.80
N VAL A 165 0.34 11.20 4.65
CA VAL A 165 -0.27 12.43 4.12
C VAL A 165 -1.52 12.11 3.29
N LEU A 166 -1.46 11.03 2.51
CA LEU A 166 -2.52 10.65 1.56
C LEU A 166 -3.63 9.78 2.18
N GLY A 167 -3.40 9.21 3.36
CA GLY A 167 -4.37 8.42 4.11
C GLY A 167 -4.73 7.07 3.47
N LEU A 168 -5.91 6.54 3.83
CA LEU A 168 -6.40 5.23 3.39
C LEU A 168 -6.51 5.12 1.86
N ALA A 169 -6.84 6.21 1.17
CA ALA A 169 -6.93 6.24 -0.29
C ALA A 169 -5.61 5.85 -0.97
N ALA A 170 -4.46 6.14 -0.36
CA ALA A 170 -3.16 5.71 -0.90
C ALA A 170 -2.94 4.20 -0.80
N ILE A 171 -3.36 3.57 0.29
CA ILE A 171 -3.29 2.11 0.46
C ILE A 171 -4.16 1.42 -0.60
N VAL A 172 -5.39 1.92 -0.78
CA VAL A 172 -6.31 1.40 -1.80
C VAL A 172 -5.74 1.58 -3.20
N LEU A 173 -5.17 2.75 -3.51
CA LEU A 173 -4.55 3.01 -4.82
C LEU A 173 -3.41 2.02 -5.10
N ALA A 174 -2.47 1.85 -4.16
CA ALA A 174 -1.34 0.93 -4.34
C ALA A 174 -1.78 -0.51 -4.57
N ARG A 175 -2.82 -0.98 -3.85
CA ARG A 175 -3.41 -2.31 -4.07
C ARG A 175 -4.03 -2.46 -5.45
N ARG A 176 -4.85 -1.50 -5.89
CA ARG A 176 -5.49 -1.52 -7.21
C ARG A 176 -4.48 -1.55 -8.35
N LEU A 177 -3.37 -0.84 -8.18
CA LEU A 177 -2.26 -0.82 -9.13
C LEU A 177 -1.34 -2.04 -9.00
N ARG A 178 -1.58 -2.95 -8.04
CA ARG A 178 -0.75 -4.13 -7.75
C ARG A 178 0.72 -3.81 -7.44
N LEU A 179 1.00 -2.59 -6.98
CA LEU A 179 2.32 -2.13 -6.57
C LEU A 179 2.47 -2.27 -5.07
N HIS A 180 2.65 -3.51 -4.59
CA HIS A 180 2.72 -3.82 -3.16
C HIS A 180 3.97 -3.24 -2.49
N SER A 181 5.05 -2.98 -3.24
CA SER A 181 6.16 -2.18 -2.73
C SER A 181 5.77 -0.73 -2.39
N ALA A 182 4.65 -0.19 -2.85
CA ALA A 182 4.20 1.14 -2.43
C ALA A 182 3.49 1.12 -1.05
N LEU A 183 3.16 -0.07 -0.52
CA LEU A 183 2.46 -0.23 0.75
C LEU A 183 3.41 -0.05 1.95
N PRO A 184 2.94 0.54 3.06
CA PRO A 184 3.76 0.76 4.25
C PRO A 184 4.07 -0.51 5.05
N ALA A 185 3.36 -1.62 4.76
CA ALA A 185 3.57 -2.96 5.31
C ALA A 185 2.96 -4.01 4.37
N PRO A 186 3.22 -5.32 4.58
CA PRO A 186 2.51 -6.38 3.92
C PRO A 186 1.00 -6.15 3.94
N SER A 187 0.36 -6.36 2.79
CA SER A 187 -1.06 -6.07 2.61
C SER A 187 -1.96 -6.79 3.61
N GLN A 188 -1.62 -7.98 4.10
CA GLN A 188 -2.43 -8.65 5.11
C GLN A 188 -2.56 -7.89 6.45
N TYR A 189 -1.68 -6.91 6.69
CA TYR A 189 -1.69 -6.07 7.90
C TYR A 189 -2.30 -4.70 7.66
N LEU A 190 -2.73 -4.39 6.44
CA LEU A 190 -3.28 -3.09 6.09
C LEU A 190 -4.78 -3.18 5.88
N PRO A 191 -5.55 -2.14 6.25
CA PRO A 191 -6.97 -2.10 5.97
C PRO A 191 -7.24 -2.28 4.48
N ASP A 192 -8.26 -3.08 4.17
CA ASP A 192 -8.71 -3.38 2.81
C ASP A 192 -10.23 -3.18 2.72
N PRO A 193 -10.70 -1.95 2.41
CA PRO A 193 -12.12 -1.64 2.27
C PRO A 193 -12.83 -2.48 1.20
N GLU A 194 -12.12 -2.91 0.15
CA GLU A 194 -12.71 -3.76 -0.88
C GLU A 194 -12.88 -5.20 -0.40
N LEU A 195 -11.93 -5.72 0.38
CA LEU A 195 -12.10 -7.00 1.05
C LEU A 195 -13.25 -6.92 2.07
N ALA A 196 -13.36 -5.82 2.82
CA ALA A 196 -14.48 -5.58 3.72
C ALA A 196 -15.82 -5.62 2.97
N ALA A 197 -15.91 -5.00 1.80
CA ALA A 197 -17.12 -5.02 0.97
C ALA A 197 -17.48 -6.44 0.50
N ILE A 198 -16.49 -7.31 0.31
CA ILE A 198 -16.70 -8.73 -0.08
C ILE A 198 -17.11 -9.58 1.12
N THR A 199 -16.47 -9.42 2.28
CA THR A 199 -16.63 -10.33 3.43
C THR A 199 -17.71 -9.90 4.41
N MET A 200 -18.00 -8.60 4.54
CA MET A 200 -19.01 -8.10 5.49
C MET A 200 -20.41 -8.65 5.22
N PRO A 201 -20.90 -8.81 3.97
CA PRO A 201 -22.18 -9.45 3.70
C PRO A 201 -22.28 -10.86 4.27
N VAL A 202 -21.19 -11.65 4.20
CA VAL A 202 -21.13 -13.00 4.79
C VAL A 202 -21.24 -12.93 6.31
N CYS A 203 -20.50 -12.03 6.95
CA CYS A 203 -20.56 -11.84 8.41
C CYS A 203 -21.98 -11.44 8.87
N LEU A 204 -22.64 -10.52 8.15
CA LEU A 204 -23.99 -10.08 8.46
C LEU A 204 -25.03 -11.18 8.20
N ALA A 205 -24.91 -11.94 7.11
CA ALA A 205 -25.77 -13.08 6.83
C ALA A 205 -25.65 -14.16 7.91
N ALA A 206 -24.42 -14.45 8.36
CA ALA A 206 -24.17 -15.36 9.46
C ALA A 206 -24.84 -14.90 10.76
N ALA A 207 -24.66 -13.63 11.14
CA ALA A 207 -25.27 -13.06 12.34
C ALA A 207 -26.81 -13.13 12.29
N ARG A 208 -27.42 -12.76 11.16
CA ARG A 208 -28.88 -12.85 10.96
C ARG A 208 -29.38 -14.29 11.04
N HIS A 209 -28.67 -15.23 10.41
CA HIS A 209 -29.05 -16.64 10.44
C HIS A 209 -28.97 -17.22 11.86
N MET A 210 -27.93 -16.88 12.62
CA MET A 210 -27.78 -17.30 14.02
C MET A 210 -28.88 -16.74 14.92
N LEU A 211 -29.31 -15.49 14.71
CA LEU A 211 -30.43 -14.88 15.43
C LEU A 211 -31.76 -15.55 15.09
N ALA A 212 -32.01 -15.82 13.80
CA ALA A 212 -33.23 -16.48 13.33
C ALA A 212 -33.32 -17.97 13.73
N HIS A 213 -32.18 -18.63 13.92
CA HIS A 213 -32.11 -20.07 14.24
C HIS A 213 -31.31 -20.34 15.52
N PRO A 214 -31.85 -20.06 16.72
CA PRO A 214 -31.11 -20.20 17.99
C PRO A 214 -30.58 -21.61 18.30
N ARG A 215 -31.16 -22.64 17.67
CA ARG A 215 -30.74 -24.05 17.79
C ARG A 215 -29.65 -24.45 16.80
N TRP A 216 -29.41 -23.65 15.76
CA TRP A 216 -28.33 -23.88 14.81
C TRP A 216 -26.97 -23.74 15.52
N ARG A 217 -26.01 -24.56 15.11
CA ARG A 217 -24.66 -24.55 15.65
C ARG A 217 -23.69 -24.56 14.48
N PRO A 218 -22.93 -23.49 14.26
CA PRO A 218 -22.02 -23.41 13.13
C PRO A 218 -20.99 -24.54 13.19
N PRO A 219 -20.51 -25.02 12.05
CA PRO A 219 -19.50 -26.05 12.03
C PRO A 219 -18.20 -25.54 12.67
N PRO A 220 -17.36 -26.45 13.21
CA PRO A 220 -16.06 -26.10 13.74
C PRO A 220 -15.26 -25.24 12.76
N GLY A 221 -14.65 -24.16 13.25
CA GLY A 221 -13.84 -23.25 12.44
C GLY A 221 -14.60 -22.13 11.73
N PHE A 222 -15.93 -22.19 11.61
CA PHE A 222 -16.69 -21.14 10.92
C PHE A 222 -16.60 -19.77 11.61
N LEU A 223 -16.73 -19.72 12.94
CA LEU A 223 -16.56 -18.47 13.69
C LEU A 223 -15.13 -17.91 13.56
N ARG A 224 -14.13 -18.80 13.47
CA ARG A 224 -12.74 -18.41 13.22
C ARG A 224 -12.57 -17.81 11.83
N LEU A 225 -13.21 -18.40 10.81
CA LEU A 225 -13.24 -17.83 9.46
C LEU A 225 -13.82 -16.40 9.45
N LEU A 226 -14.95 -16.17 10.15
CA LEU A 226 -15.54 -14.82 10.25
C LEU A 226 -14.60 -13.84 10.97
N GLN A 227 -13.93 -14.31 12.02
CA GLN A 227 -12.90 -13.52 12.72
C GLN A 227 -11.73 -13.18 11.80
N ASP A 228 -11.27 -14.13 11.00
CA ASP A 228 -10.18 -13.95 10.03
C ASP A 228 -10.59 -12.95 8.94
N PHE A 229 -11.81 -13.03 8.41
CA PHE A 229 -12.36 -12.04 7.47
C PHE A 229 -12.36 -10.64 8.07
N HIS A 230 -12.81 -10.48 9.30
CA HIS A 230 -12.80 -9.20 9.99
C HIS A 230 -11.37 -8.67 10.18
N ARG A 231 -10.45 -9.54 10.60
CA ARG A 231 -9.04 -9.20 10.81
C ARG A 231 -8.34 -8.79 9.52
N PHE A 232 -8.51 -9.53 8.42
CA PHE A 232 -7.89 -9.20 7.14
C PHE A 232 -8.46 -7.92 6.53
N ALA A 233 -9.77 -7.69 6.68
CA ALA A 233 -10.40 -6.47 6.20
C ALA A 233 -9.97 -5.23 7.00
N GLY A 234 -9.86 -5.36 8.33
CA GLY A 234 -9.48 -4.27 9.23
C GLY A 234 -7.99 -3.95 9.26
N GLY A 235 -7.13 -4.93 9.03
CA GLY A 235 -5.69 -4.79 9.19
C GLY A 235 -5.27 -4.64 10.67
N LEU A 236 -4.01 -4.25 10.89
CA LEU A 236 -3.47 -3.99 12.22
C LEU A 236 -3.64 -2.52 12.61
N VAL A 237 -3.99 -2.27 13.87
CA VAL A 237 -4.07 -0.92 14.44
C VAL A 237 -2.69 -0.23 14.41
N ARG A 238 -1.62 -0.99 14.66
CA ARG A 238 -0.25 -0.47 14.66
C ARG A 238 0.65 -1.36 13.82
N ILE A 239 1.41 -0.73 12.93
CA ILE A 239 2.35 -1.39 12.03
C ILE A 239 3.77 -1.15 12.58
N PRO A 240 4.50 -2.20 12.99
CA PRO A 240 5.92 -2.09 13.30
C PRO A 240 6.70 -1.60 12.07
N GLY A 241 7.64 -0.67 12.28
CA GLY A 241 8.46 -0.13 11.18
C GLY A 241 9.36 -1.18 10.49
N ALA A 242 9.65 -2.29 11.18
CA ALA A 242 10.40 -3.42 10.63
C ALA A 242 9.62 -4.24 9.58
N LEU A 243 8.28 -4.10 9.53
CA LEU A 243 7.45 -4.76 8.54
C LEU A 243 7.37 -3.99 7.22
N GLU A 244 8.18 -2.95 7.01
CA GLU A 244 8.17 -2.27 5.72
C GLU A 244 8.67 -3.23 4.61
N PRO A 245 7.97 -3.35 3.46
CA PRO A 245 8.45 -4.19 2.37
C PRO A 245 9.83 -3.71 1.88
N PRO A 246 10.65 -4.60 1.28
CA PRO A 246 11.90 -4.20 0.64
C PRO A 246 11.72 -3.00 -0.30
#